data_AF-W1YCE8-F1
#
_entry.id   AF-W1YCE8-F1
#
_cell.length_a   1.000
_cell.length_b   1.000
_cell.length_c   1.000
_cell.angle_alpha   90.00
_cell.angle_beta   90.00
_cell.angle_gamma   90.00
#
_symmetry.space_group_name_H-M   'P 1'
#
loop_
_entity.id
_entity.type
_entity.pdbx_description
1 polymer ?
#
loop_
_entity_poly.entity_id
_entity_poly.type
_entity_poly.pdbx_seq_one_letter_code
_entity_poly.pdbx_strand_id
1 'polypeptide(L)'
;MAIKKYKPTSNGRRNMTASDFAEITKSTPEKSLLAKKSKTGARNNSGRMTVRHHAGGHKQAYRLVDFKRIKDNTTATVKAIEYDPNRTANIALLVYEDGIKSYILAPK
;
A
#
# COMPACT_ATOMS: atom_id res chain seq x y z
N MET A 1 8.02 -7.97 -9.70
CA MET A 1 7.71 -6.64 -10.28
C MET A 1 8.64 -6.32 -11.45
N ALA A 2 8.10 -6.20 -12.66
CA ALA A 2 8.90 -5.74 -13.80
C ALA A 2 8.88 -4.21 -13.87
N ILE A 3 9.89 -3.64 -14.53
CA ILE A 3 10.04 -2.18 -14.67
C ILE A 3 9.63 -1.78 -16.08
N LYS A 4 8.61 -0.92 -16.18
CA LYS A 4 8.18 -0.30 -17.44
C LYS A 4 8.99 0.97 -17.70
N LYS A 5 9.75 0.99 -18.80
CA LYS A 5 10.44 2.18 -19.31
C LYS A 5 9.54 2.91 -20.32
N TYR A 6 9.37 4.22 -20.15
CA TYR A 6 8.55 5.02 -21.06
C TYR A 6 9.35 5.49 -22.28
N LYS A 7 8.67 5.70 -23.42
CA LYS A 7 9.26 6.37 -24.59
C LYS A 7 9.56 7.84 -24.25
N PRO A 8 10.66 8.42 -24.75
CA PRO A 8 11.09 9.79 -24.44
C PRO A 8 10.27 10.83 -25.23
N THR A 9 8.95 10.89 -25.03
CA THR A 9 8.06 11.83 -25.71
C THR A 9 8.14 13.26 -25.16
N SER A 10 8.76 13.45 -24.00
CA SER A 10 9.05 14.75 -23.39
C SER A 10 10.27 14.66 -22.48
N ASN A 11 10.90 15.79 -22.15
CA ASN A 11 12.10 15.82 -21.30
C ASN A 11 11.86 15.16 -19.93
N GLY A 12 10.70 15.41 -19.31
CA GLY A 12 10.34 14.78 -18.03
C GLY A 12 10.13 13.27 -18.11
N ARG A 13 9.76 12.72 -19.28
CA ARG A 13 9.57 11.27 -19.47
C ARG A 13 10.83 10.51 -19.86
N ARG A 14 11.90 11.20 -20.30
CA ARG A 14 13.12 10.59 -20.87
C ARG A 14 13.74 9.50 -19.98
N ASN A 15 13.82 9.77 -18.68
CA ASN A 15 14.39 8.86 -17.68
C ASN A 15 13.33 8.25 -16.75
N MET A 16 12.04 8.44 -17.05
CA MET A 16 10.97 7.96 -16.20
C MET A 16 10.77 6.45 -16.37
N THR A 17 10.66 5.76 -15.24
CA THR A 17 10.28 4.34 -15.15
C THR A 17 9.14 4.18 -14.15
N ALA A 18 8.33 3.14 -14.31
CA ALA A 18 7.28 2.78 -13.37
C ALA A 18 7.23 1.26 -13.15
N SER A 19 6.55 0.84 -12.09
CA SER A 19 6.17 -0.56 -11.92
C SER A 19 5.15 -0.96 -12.99
N ASP A 20 5.24 -2.18 -13.49
CA ASP A 20 4.30 -2.76 -14.45
C ASP A 20 2.98 -3.22 -13.82
N PHE A 21 2.95 -3.34 -12.48
CA PHE A 21 1.79 -3.77 -11.70
C PHE A 21 1.21 -5.14 -12.08
N ALA A 22 2.01 -6.02 -12.70
CA ALA A 22 1.53 -7.33 -13.18
C ALA A 22 0.98 -8.25 -12.07
N GLU A 23 1.51 -8.12 -10.85
CA GLU A 23 1.09 -8.92 -9.69
C GLU A 23 -0.22 -8.41 -9.06
N ILE A 24 -0.70 -7.22 -9.42
CA ILE A 24 -1.90 -6.63 -8.83
C ILE A 24 -3.13 -7.24 -9.48
N THR A 25 -3.94 -7.93 -8.69
CA THR A 25 -5.17 -8.58 -9.17
C THR A 25 -6.42 -7.75 -8.88
N LYS A 26 -6.34 -6.74 -8.00
CA LYS A 26 -7.47 -5.89 -7.63
C LYS A 26 -7.05 -4.45 -7.39
N SER A 27 -7.83 -3.52 -7.93
CA SER A 27 -7.56 -2.07 -7.88
C SER A 27 -8.32 -1.34 -6.77
N THR A 28 -9.34 -1.97 -6.17
CA THR A 28 -10.17 -1.38 -5.12
C THR A 28 -9.90 -2.04 -3.76
N PRO A 29 -9.60 -1.28 -2.71
CA PRO A 29 -9.35 -1.84 -1.39
C PRO A 29 -10.62 -2.33 -0.69
N GLU A 30 -10.46 -3.25 0.27
CA GLU A 30 -11.53 -3.73 1.14
C GLU A 30 -11.95 -2.63 2.14
N LYS A 31 -13.20 -2.17 2.04
CA LYS A 31 -13.71 -1.01 2.79
C LYS A 31 -13.62 -1.16 4.31
N SER A 32 -13.83 -2.35 4.85
CA SER A 32 -13.76 -2.62 6.30
C SER A 32 -12.34 -2.55 6.86
N LEU A 33 -11.32 -2.65 6.01
CA LEU A 33 -9.90 -2.62 6.40
C LEU A 33 -9.23 -1.28 6.09
N LEU A 34 -10.01 -0.23 5.85
CA LEU A 34 -9.53 1.13 5.62
C LEU A 34 -9.65 1.99 6.87
N ALA A 35 -8.59 2.76 7.14
CA ALA A 35 -8.58 3.80 8.16
C ALA A 35 -8.17 5.16 7.56
N LYS A 36 -8.64 6.24 8.18
CA LYS A 36 -8.24 7.60 7.81
C LYS A 36 -6.78 7.82 8.20
N LYS A 37 -5.97 8.32 7.27
CA LYS A 37 -4.59 8.77 7.52
C LYS A 37 -4.50 10.28 7.27
N SER A 38 -4.42 11.06 8.35
CA SER A 38 -4.09 12.49 8.25
C SER A 38 -2.59 12.66 8.01
N LYS A 39 -2.22 13.74 7.31
CA LYS A 39 -0.82 14.11 7.11
C LYS A 39 -0.38 15.02 8.24
N THR A 40 0.81 14.78 8.78
CA THR A 40 1.42 15.64 9.80
C THR A 40 2.02 16.92 9.20
N GLY A 41 2.31 16.93 7.89
CA GLY A 41 3.05 18.04 7.26
C GLY A 41 4.43 18.25 7.88
N ALA A 42 5.02 17.16 8.41
CA ALA A 42 6.28 17.14 9.13
C ALA A 42 6.31 17.92 10.46
N ARG A 43 5.14 18.23 11.02
CA ARG A 43 4.99 18.94 12.29
C ARG A 43 4.68 17.97 13.43
N ASN A 44 5.18 18.30 14.63
CA ASN A 44 4.85 17.59 15.86
C ASN A 44 3.56 18.15 16.52
N ASN A 45 3.23 17.64 17.71
CA ASN A 45 2.07 18.08 18.50
C ASN A 45 2.12 19.56 18.93
N SER A 46 3.30 20.18 19.03
CA SER A 46 3.46 21.62 19.27
C SER A 46 3.40 22.47 18.00
N GLY A 47 3.15 21.86 16.83
CA GLY A 47 3.10 22.55 15.54
C GLY A 47 4.46 22.91 14.96
N ARG A 48 5.57 22.51 15.60
CA ARG A 48 6.93 22.78 15.11
C ARG A 48 7.32 21.76 14.05
N MET A 49 8.01 22.23 13.01
CA MET A 49 8.60 21.33 12.01
C MET A 49 9.74 20.55 12.66
N THR A 50 9.61 19.22 12.71
CA THR A 50 10.65 18.33 13.26
C THR A 50 11.36 17.55 12.17
N VAL A 51 10.78 17.44 10.98
CA VAL A 51 11.40 16.81 9.81
C VAL A 51 11.30 17.75 8.61
N ARG A 52 12.38 17.90 7.84
CA ARG A 52 12.42 18.76 6.64
C ARG A 52 11.95 18.00 5.39
N HIS A 53 11.48 18.71 4.37
CA HIS A 53 11.11 18.17 3.05
C HIS A 53 9.95 17.14 3.03
N HIS A 54 9.04 17.19 4.02
CA HIS A 54 7.90 16.25 4.11
C HIS A 54 6.54 16.97 4.06
N ALA A 55 5.95 17.15 2.87
CA ALA A 55 4.57 17.63 2.70
C ALA A 55 4.07 17.44 1.26
N GLY A 56 2.83 17.84 0.95
CA GLY A 56 2.37 18.08 -0.43
C GLY A 56 1.97 16.87 -1.30
N GLY A 57 2.27 15.63 -0.89
CA GLY A 57 1.92 14.45 -1.71
C GLY A 57 0.40 14.21 -1.89
N HIS A 58 0.03 13.16 -2.64
CA HIS A 58 -1.36 12.73 -2.79
C HIS A 58 -1.98 12.23 -1.47
N LYS A 59 -3.31 12.35 -1.30
CA LYS A 59 -4.03 11.85 -0.12
C LYS A 59 -4.02 10.31 -0.10
N GLN A 60 -3.87 9.72 1.08
CA GLN A 60 -3.77 8.26 1.24
C GLN A 60 -4.78 7.79 2.29
N ALA A 61 -5.39 6.63 2.05
CA ALA A 61 -6.09 5.88 3.09
C ALA A 61 -5.13 4.81 3.65
N TYR A 62 -5.15 4.60 4.96
CA TYR A 62 -4.35 3.55 5.59
C TYR A 62 -5.03 2.20 5.40
N ARG A 63 -4.28 1.16 5.04
CA ARG A 63 -4.78 -0.23 5.06
C ARG A 63 -4.30 -0.91 6.33
N LEU A 64 -5.25 -1.48 7.07
CA LEU A 64 -4.99 -2.24 8.30
C LEU A 64 -4.36 -3.57 7.94
N VAL A 65 -3.05 -3.69 8.17
CA VAL A 65 -2.27 -4.91 7.93
C VAL A 65 -2.09 -5.66 9.24
N ASP A 66 -2.33 -6.97 9.18
CA ASP A 66 -2.02 -7.89 10.24
C ASP A 66 -0.53 -8.25 10.21
N PHE A 67 0.25 -7.53 11.02
CA PHE A 67 1.66 -7.81 11.23
C PHE A 67 1.92 -8.87 12.31
N LYS A 68 0.92 -9.19 13.15
CA LYS A 68 1.11 -10.10 14.28
C LYS A 68 0.79 -11.55 13.93
N ARG A 69 -0.09 -11.79 12.94
CA ARG A 69 -0.47 -13.13 12.46
C ARG A 69 -0.91 -14.06 13.60
N ILE A 70 -1.78 -13.55 14.49
CA ILE A 70 -2.19 -14.24 15.73
C ILE A 70 -3.09 -15.46 15.47
N LYS A 71 -3.73 -15.54 14.30
CA LYS A 71 -4.61 -16.67 13.95
C LYS A 71 -3.80 -17.91 13.59
N ASP A 72 -3.33 -18.60 14.61
CA ASP A 72 -2.65 -19.88 14.48
C ASP A 72 -3.63 -20.98 14.06
N ASN A 73 -3.12 -22.00 13.35
CA ASN A 73 -3.86 -23.19 12.91
C ASN A 73 -5.14 -22.91 12.12
N THR A 74 -5.29 -21.71 11.55
CA THR A 74 -6.42 -21.34 10.71
C THR A 74 -5.96 -21.16 9.27
N THR A 75 -6.62 -21.83 8.35
CA THR A 75 -6.40 -21.68 6.91
C THR A 75 -7.01 -20.38 6.41
N ALA A 76 -6.33 -19.76 5.45
CA ALA A 76 -6.82 -18.57 4.78
C ALA A 76 -6.54 -18.66 3.29
N THR A 77 -7.49 -18.21 2.49
CA THR A 77 -7.33 -18.13 1.03
C THR A 77 -6.87 -16.73 0.65
N VAL A 78 -5.83 -16.65 -0.18
CA VAL A 78 -5.41 -15.38 -0.80
C VAL A 78 -6.44 -15.02 -1.88
N LYS A 79 -7.23 -13.98 -1.63
CA LYS A 79 -8.28 -13.54 -2.55
C LYS A 79 -7.79 -12.53 -3.57
N ALA A 80 -6.87 -11.65 -3.18
CA ALA A 80 -6.34 -10.63 -4.07
C ALA A 80 -4.94 -10.16 -3.64
N ILE A 81 -4.18 -9.62 -4.59
CA ILE A 81 -2.97 -8.84 -4.37
C ILE A 81 -3.27 -7.42 -4.79
N GLU A 82 -2.96 -6.47 -3.91
CA GLU A 82 -3.34 -5.07 -4.04
C GLU A 82 -2.13 -4.14 -3.82
N TYR A 83 -2.17 -2.98 -4.46
CA TYR A 83 -1.24 -1.89 -4.20
C TYR A 83 -1.54 -1.21 -2.86
N ASP A 84 -0.48 -0.93 -2.07
CA ASP A 84 -0.57 -0.05 -0.91
C ASP A 84 0.31 1.21 -1.05
N PRO A 85 -0.27 2.42 -1.16
CA PRO A 85 0.47 3.69 -1.21
C PRO A 85 1.19 4.06 0.10
N ASN A 86 0.97 3.33 1.20
CA ASN A 86 1.61 3.57 2.50
C ASN A 86 2.95 2.84 2.66
N ARG A 87 3.35 1.99 1.71
CA ARG A 87 4.60 1.23 1.77
C ARG A 87 5.07 0.82 0.37
N THR A 88 6.24 0.18 0.30
CA THR A 88 6.83 -0.31 -0.95
C THR A 88 6.31 -1.69 -1.35
N ALA A 89 6.02 -2.56 -0.39
CA ALA A 89 5.50 -3.90 -0.63
C ALA A 89 4.01 -3.89 -1.02
N ASN A 90 3.63 -4.82 -1.91
CA ASN A 90 2.24 -5.14 -2.17
C ASN A 90 1.61 -5.81 -0.93
N ILE A 91 0.27 -5.78 -0.84
CA ILE A 91 -0.47 -6.45 0.21
C ILE A 91 -1.37 -7.53 -0.37
N ALA A 92 -1.51 -8.64 0.34
CA ALA A 92 -2.42 -9.71 -0.01
C ALA A 92 -3.65 -9.66 0.89
N LEU A 93 -4.84 -9.68 0.29
CA LEU A 93 -6.12 -9.81 0.99
C LEU A 93 -6.37 -11.30 1.28
N LEU A 94 -6.35 -11.65 2.55
CA LEU A 94 -6.72 -12.97 3.05
C LEU A 94 -8.21 -13.00 3.40
N VAL A 95 -8.84 -14.14 3.12
CA VAL A 95 -10.15 -14.51 3.65
C VAL A 95 -9.98 -15.82 4.39
N TYR A 96 -10.20 -15.77 5.70
CA TYR A 96 -10.18 -16.95 6.57
C TYR A 96 -11.48 -17.75 6.41
N GLU A 97 -11.49 -19.01 6.84
CA GLU A 97 -12.68 -19.87 6.78
C GLU A 97 -13.84 -19.33 7.61
N ASP A 98 -13.56 -18.62 8.70
CA ASP A 98 -14.55 -17.92 9.53
C ASP A 98 -15.12 -16.65 8.87
N GLY A 99 -14.74 -16.34 7.63
CA GLY A 99 -15.19 -15.19 6.87
C GLY A 99 -14.49 -13.88 7.22
N ILE A 100 -13.62 -13.87 8.23
CA ILE A 100 -12.82 -12.69 8.59
C ILE A 100 -11.82 -12.41 7.47
N LYS A 101 -11.62 -11.12 7.20
CA LYS A 101 -10.65 -10.65 6.21
C LYS A 101 -9.49 -9.95 6.89
N SER A 102 -8.30 -10.10 6.33
CA SER A 102 -7.13 -9.37 6.81
C SER A 102 -6.15 -9.11 5.68
N TYR A 103 -5.42 -8.00 5.74
CA TYR A 103 -4.29 -7.79 4.84
C TYR A 103 -3.01 -8.30 5.48
N ILE A 104 -2.14 -8.86 4.65
CA ILE A 104 -0.76 -9.20 5.00
C ILE A 104 0.18 -8.57 3.99
N LEU A 105 1.48 -8.51 4.29
CA LEU A 105 2.47 -8.25 3.26
C LEU A 105 2.47 -9.42 2.26
N ALA A 106 2.46 -9.12 0.96
CA ALA A 106 2.52 -10.15 -0.07
C ALA A 106 3.95 -10.73 -0.13
N PRO A 107 4.16 -12.03 0.18
CA PRO A 107 5.44 -12.68 -0.03
C PRO A 107 5.68 -12.95 -1.52
N LYS A 108 6.92 -13.32 -1.87
CA LYS A 108 7.31 -13.72 -3.24
C LYS A 108 7.01 -15.19 -3.48
#